data_AF-T0FTK5-F1
#
_entry.id   AF-T0FTK5-F1
#
_cell.length_a   1.000
_cell.length_b   1.000
_cell.length_c   1.000
_cell.angle_alpha   90.00
_cell.angle_beta   90.00
_cell.angle_gamma   90.00
#
_symmetry.space_group_name_H-M   'P 1'
#
loop_
_entity.id
_entity.type
_entity.pdbx_description
1 polymer ?
#
loop_
_entity_poly.entity_id
_entity_poly.type
_entity_poly.pdbx_seq_one_letter_code
_entity_poly.pdbx_strand_id
1 'polypeptide(L)' 'MAKDWKGFDPKNPTAGDLIPFAGVIYGFLFFWSFFPLLGILPALIVIPFNKNKFLKYSPLTINLCMSTVYLLYK' A
#
# COMPACT_ATOMS: atom_id res chain seq x y z
N MET A 1 2.59 22.29 13.64
CA MET A 1 3.48 23.02 12.71
C MET A 1 3.13 22.60 11.29
N ALA A 2 2.28 23.38 10.62
CA ALA A 2 2.01 23.20 9.19
C ALA A 2 3.27 23.68 8.44
N LYS A 3 4.06 22.72 7.94
CA LYS A 3 5.25 23.01 7.16
C LYS A 3 4.77 23.49 5.79
N ASP A 4 5.01 24.77 5.52
CA ASP A 4 4.58 25.50 4.32
C ASP A 4 4.67 24.64 3.05
N TRP A 5 3.53 24.48 2.37
CA TRP A 5 3.40 24.00 0.98
C TRP A 5 3.99 25.02 -0.01
N LYS A 6 5.26 25.40 0.17
CA LYS A 6 5.93 26.45 -0.60
C LYS A 6 6.66 25.94 -1.86
N GLY A 7 6.44 24.68 -2.25
CA GLY A 7 7.14 24.04 -3.39
C GLY A 7 6.25 23.26 -4.35
N PHE A 8 4.94 23.24 -4.15
CA PHE A 8 4.01 22.50 -5.01
C PHE A 8 3.74 23.30 -6.29
N ASP A 9 4.40 22.93 -7.40
CA ASP A 9 4.09 23.45 -8.73
C ASP A 9 3.02 22.55 -9.39
N PRO A 10 1.76 23.01 -9.53
CA PRO A 10 0.68 22.20 -10.08
C PRO A 10 0.89 21.86 -11.57
N LYS A 11 1.80 22.53 -12.27
CA LYS A 11 2.13 22.25 -13.68
C LYS A 11 3.27 21.25 -13.86
N ASN A 12 4.08 21.03 -12.82
CA ASN A 12 5.20 20.08 -12.83
C ASN A 12 5.38 19.44 -11.44
N PRO A 13 4.48 18.51 -11.05
CA PRO A 13 4.56 17.87 -9.75
C PRO A 13 5.89 17.12 -9.61
N THR A 14 6.70 17.52 -8.63
CA THR A 14 7.99 16.87 -8.38
C THR A 14 7.72 15.53 -7.69
N ALA A 15 8.52 14.49 -7.96
CA ALA A 15 8.33 13.15 -7.39
C ALA A 15 8.19 13.13 -5.85
N GLY A 16 8.74 14.14 -5.17
CA GLY A 16 8.61 14.39 -3.72
C GLY A 16 7.17 14.66 -3.26
N ASP A 17 6.35 15.34 -4.07
CA ASP A 17 4.95 15.67 -3.74
C ASP A 17 4.03 14.45 -3.90
N LEU A 18 4.43 13.46 -4.71
CA LEU A 18 3.71 12.18 -4.84
C LEU A 18 4.04 11.17 -3.73
N ILE A 19 5.09 11.39 -2.94
CA ILE A 19 5.48 10.48 -1.83
C ILE A 19 4.35 10.32 -0.79
N PRO A 20 3.75 11.39 -0.25
CA PRO A 20 2.64 11.23 0.69
C PRO A 20 1.42 10.55 0.05
N PHE A 21 1.15 10.81 -1.23
CA PHE A 21 0.06 10.18 -1.96
C PHE A 21 0.30 8.68 -2.20
N ALA A 22 1.53 8.29 -2.55
CA ALA A 22 1.94 6.90 -2.70
C ALA A 22 1.87 6.14 -1.36
N GLY A 23 2.21 6.80 -0.24
CA GLY A 23 2.05 6.23 1.10
C GLY A 23 0.59 5.97 1.47
N VAL A 24 -0.31 6.92 1.15
CA VAL A 24 -1.76 6.77 1.37
C VAL A 24 -2.34 5.66 0.48
N ILE A 25 -1.96 5.62 -0.80
CA ILE A 25 -2.36 4.56 -1.73
C ILE A 25 -1.86 3.20 -1.22
N TYR A 26 -0.59 3.09 -0.85
CA TYR A 26 -0.03 1.86 -0.27
C TYR A 26 -0.81 1.44 0.98
N GLY A 27 -1.13 2.39 1.87
CA GLY A 27 -1.98 2.14 3.05
C GLY A 27 -3.36 1.60 2.67
N PHE A 28 -4.01 2.18 1.67
CA PHE A 28 -5.32 1.74 1.19
C PHE A 28 -5.26 0.33 0.58
N LEU A 29 -4.26 0.04 -0.26
CA LEU A 29 -4.04 -1.30 -0.81
C LEU A 29 -3.69 -2.33 0.28
N PHE A 30 -2.95 -1.91 1.30
CA PHE A 30 -2.63 -2.75 2.45
C PHE A 30 -3.87 -3.08 3.27
N PHE A 31 -4.74 -2.10 3.54
CA PHE A 31 -6.03 -2.35 4.19
C PHE A 31 -6.92 -3.29 3.38
N TRP A 32 -6.92 -3.15 2.05
CA TRP A 32 -7.67 -4.06 1.18
C TRP A 32 -7.12 -5.48 1.20
N SER A 33 -5.83 -5.67 1.52
CA SER A 33 -5.22 -7.00 1.65
C SER A 33 -5.79 -7.82 2.82
N PHE A 34 -6.51 -7.19 3.77
CA PHE A 34 -7.23 -7.88 4.85
C PHE A 34 -8.45 -8.67 4.35
N PHE A 35 -8.96 -8.37 3.14
CA PHE A 35 -10.02 -9.18 2.55
C PHE A 35 -9.42 -10.48 1.99
N PRO A 36 -9.82 -11.66 2.50
CA PRO A 36 -9.12 -12.91 2.22
C PRO A 36 -9.06 -13.25 0.72
N LEU A 37 -10.18 -13.13 -0.01
CA LEU A 37 -10.22 -13.48 -1.45
C LEU A 37 -9.84 -12.33 -2.40
N LEU A 38 -10.18 -11.09 -2.04
CA LEU A 38 -9.99 -9.92 -2.92
C LEU A 38 -8.67 -9.19 -2.68
N GLY A 39 -8.01 -9.44 -1.56
CA GLY A 39 -6.79 -8.77 -1.13
C GLY A 39 -5.50 -9.21 -1.84
N ILE A 40 -5.55 -10.26 -2.67
CA ILE A 40 -4.40 -10.72 -3.45
C ILE A 40 -4.03 -9.75 -4.58
N LEU A 41 -5.04 -9.13 -5.22
CA LEU A 41 -4.87 -8.12 -6.26
C LEU A 41 -4.05 -6.91 -5.77
N PRO A 42 -4.45 -6.24 -4.67
CA PRO A 42 -3.68 -5.12 -4.15
C PRO A 42 -2.28 -5.54 -3.66
N ALA A 43 -2.13 -6.75 -3.10
CA ALA A 43 -0.80 -7.26 -2.74
C ALA A 43 0.12 -7.40 -3.96
N LEU A 44 -0.38 -7.90 -5.10
CA LEU A 44 0.39 -8.02 -6.34
C LEU A 44 0.74 -6.67 -6.97
N ILE A 45 -0.17 -5.69 -6.89
CA ILE A 45 0.07 -4.34 -7.43
C ILE A 45 1.20 -3.65 -6.66
N VAL A 46 1.35 -3.89 -5.35
CA VAL A 46 2.35 -3.24 -4.50
C VAL A 46 3.78 -3.77 -4.73
N ILE A 47 3.92 -5.01 -5.20
CA ILE A 47 5.20 -5.70 -5.43
C ILE A 47 6.19 -4.90 -6.31
N PRO A 48 5.80 -4.33 -7.47
CA PRO A 48 6.71 -3.56 -8.32
C PRO A 48 7.06 -2.17 -7.78
N PHE A 49 6.20 -1.56 -6.94
CA PHE A 49 6.42 -0.18 -6.46
C PHE A 49 7.35 -0.10 -5.24
N ASN A 50 7.58 -1.20 -4.53
CA ASN A 50 8.38 -1.20 -3.32
C ASN A 50 9.74 -1.90 -3.52
N LYS A 51 10.83 -1.13 -3.42
CA LYS A 51 12.21 -1.66 -3.47
C LYS A 51 12.58 -2.42 -2.19
N ASN A 52 11.94 -2.12 -1.05
CA ASN A 52 12.25 -2.78 0.21
C ASN A 52 11.57 -4.16 0.27
N LYS A 53 12.36 -5.25 0.33
CA LYS A 53 11.84 -6.63 0.34
C LYS A 53 10.80 -6.86 1.45
N PHE A 54 11.01 -6.32 2.65
CA PHE A 54 10.08 -6.56 3.77
C PHE A 54 8.70 -5.94 3.53
N LEU A 55 8.66 -4.65 3.18
CA LEU A 55 7.41 -3.93 2.90
C LEU A 55 6.74 -4.37 1.58
N LYS A 56 7.51 -4.98 0.68
CA LYS A 56 7.01 -5.52 -0.57
C LYS A 56 6.11 -6.74 -0.37
N TYR A 57 6.49 -7.64 0.55
CA TYR A 57 5.77 -8.89 0.79
C TYR A 57 4.78 -8.82 1.96
N SER A 58 4.85 -7.78 2.80
CA SER A 58 3.94 -7.61 3.94
C SER A 58 2.44 -7.70 3.61
N PRO A 59 1.92 -7.12 2.50
CA PRO A 59 0.49 -7.23 2.20
C PRO A 59 0.10 -8.67 1.81
N LEU A 60 1.01 -9.37 1.12
CA LEU A 60 0.81 -10.75 0.69
C LEU A 60 0.84 -11.72 1.88
N THR A 61 1.76 -11.52 2.82
CA THR A 61 1.84 -12.31 4.06
C THR A 61 0.60 -12.13 4.91
N ILE A 62 0.09 -10.89 5.04
CA ILE A 62 -1.14 -10.61 5.80
C ILE A 62 -2.36 -11.20 5.10
N ASN A 63 -2.45 -11.08 3.77
CA ASN A 63 -3.54 -11.67 3.01
C ASN A 63 -3.58 -13.21 3.16
N LEU A 64 -2.43 -13.87 3.10
CA LEU A 64 -2.30 -15.31 3.37
C LEU A 64 -2.76 -15.65 4.80
N CYS A 65 -2.29 -14.89 5.80
CA CYS A 65 -2.67 -15.10 7.19
C CYS A 65 -4.19 -14.96 7.40
N MET A 66 -4.79 -13.86 6.92
CA MET A 66 -6.22 -13.60 7.04
C MET A 66 -7.05 -14.61 6.24
N SER A 67 -6.57 -15.05 5.08
CA SER A 67 -7.20 -16.13 4.30
C SER A 67 -7.19 -17.47 5.03
N THR A 68 -6.06 -17.85 5.62
CA THR A 68 -5.95 -19.08 6.41
C THR A 68 -6.84 -19.03 7.64
N VAL A 69 -6.84 -17.91 8.38
CA VAL A 69 -7.75 -17.72 9.53
C VAL A 69 -9.20 -17.80 9.08
N TYR A 70 -9.59 -17.10 8.01
CA TYR A 70 -10.95 -17.16 7.48
C TYR A 70 -11.39 -18.57 7.08
N LEU A 71 -10.49 -19.36 6.48
CA LEU A 71 -10.75 -20.76 6.14
C LEU A 71 -10.83 -21.68 7.37
N LEU A 72 -10.10 -21.38 8.44
CA LEU A 72 -10.13 -22.16 9.68
C LEU A 72 -11.35 -21.87 10.58
N TYR A 73 -11.91 -20.66 10.47
CA TYR A 73 -13.10 -20.23 11.22
C TYR A 73 -14.42 -20.52 10.49
N LYS A 74 -14.37 -21.13 9.31
CA LYS A 74 -15.51 -21.48 8.48
C LYS A 74 -15.63 -23.00 8.36
#